data_AF-A0A7K3VU75-F1
#
_entry.id   AF-A0A7K3VU75-F1
#
_cell.length_a   1.000
_cell.length_b   1.000
_cell.length_c   1.000
_cell.angle_alpha   90.00
_cell.angle_beta   90.00
_cell.angle_gamma   90.00
#
_symmetry.space_group_name_H-M   'P 1'
#
loop_
_entity.id
_entity.type
_entity.pdbx_description
1 polymer ?
#
loop_
_entity_poly.entity_id
_entity_poly.type
_entity_poly.pdbx_seq_one_letter_code
_entity_poly.pdbx_strand_id
1 'polypeptide(L)'
;MTSLFSGIDPETYRAHALHSGERAWPETNCYVDLWIEVLATSGVAPEAMLGFTLTQDFEGDQFTFFKVPLEDLEALYGIRATELAIYDRVERHVEVQIAR
;
A
#
# COMPACT_ATOMS: atom_id res chain seq x y z
N MET A 1 20.33 -10.06 5.28
CA MET A 1 18.97 -9.99 4.72
C MET A 1 19.06 -9.25 3.41
N THR A 2 18.59 -9.82 2.31
CA THR A 2 18.49 -9.08 1.03
C THR A 2 17.48 -7.96 1.24
N SER A 3 17.87 -6.70 1.03
CA SER A 3 16.91 -5.60 1.11
C SER A 3 15.98 -5.69 -0.10
N LEU A 4 14.69 -5.93 0.14
CA LEU A 4 13.66 -5.87 -0.90
C LEU A 4 13.50 -4.45 -1.46
N PHE A 5 13.83 -3.44 -0.64
CA PHE A 5 13.83 -2.03 -1.01
C PHE A 5 15.24 -1.45 -0.84
N SER A 6 16.09 -1.64 -1.83
CA SER A 6 17.50 -1.21 -1.80
C SER A 6 17.70 0.31 -1.74
N GLY A 7 16.64 1.10 -1.91
CA GLY A 7 16.66 2.56 -1.92
C GLY A 7 16.17 3.25 -0.64
N ILE A 8 15.86 2.51 0.43
CA ILE A 8 15.33 3.10 1.68
C ILE A 8 16.36 2.97 2.80
N ASP A 9 16.69 4.10 3.41
CA ASP A 9 17.52 4.18 4.62
C ASP A 9 16.78 5.04 5.67
N PRO A 10 16.58 4.57 6.91
CA PRO A 10 15.90 5.33 7.96
C PRO A 10 16.46 6.73 8.22
N GLU A 11 17.78 6.93 8.05
CA GLU A 11 18.44 8.22 8.29
C GLU A 11 18.20 9.23 7.17
N THR A 12 17.93 8.75 5.95
CA THR A 12 17.74 9.61 4.77
C THR A 12 16.32 9.54 4.19
N TYR A 13 15.45 8.75 4.80
CA TYR A 13 14.07 8.56 4.38
C TYR A 13 13.33 9.89 4.30
N ARG A 14 12.67 10.09 3.16
CA ARG A 14 11.75 11.19 2.93
C ARG A 14 10.44 10.60 2.46
N ALA A 15 9.38 10.88 3.21
CA ALA A 15 8.05 10.45 2.82
C ALA A 15 7.68 11.01 1.45
N HIS A 16 6.96 10.21 0.66
CA HIS A 16 6.43 10.61 -0.63
C HIS A 16 5.53 11.85 -0.50
N ALA A 17 5.49 12.68 -1.54
CA ALA A 17 4.73 13.94 -1.53
C ALA A 17 3.22 13.75 -1.28
N LEU A 18 2.68 12.57 -1.59
CA LEU A 18 1.27 12.20 -1.32
C LEU A 18 0.95 12.11 0.19
N HIS A 19 1.96 12.09 1.06
CA HIS A 19 1.80 12.21 2.51
C HIS A 19 1.78 13.65 3.02
N SER A 20 1.78 14.65 2.13
CA SER A 20 1.72 16.06 2.54
C SER A 20 0.52 16.35 3.44
N GLY A 21 0.78 17.01 4.56
CA GLY A 21 -0.27 17.46 5.49
C GLY A 21 -1.17 18.57 4.95
N GLU A 22 -0.83 19.16 3.79
CA GLU A 22 -1.68 20.15 3.09
C GLU A 22 -2.83 19.49 2.30
N ARG A 23 -2.93 18.16 2.32
CA ARG A 23 -4.01 17.42 1.66
C ARG A 23 -5.36 17.71 2.31
N ALA A 24 -6.42 17.67 1.49
CA ALA A 24 -7.78 17.96 1.94
C ALA A 24 -8.30 16.99 3.01
N TRP A 25 -7.77 15.77 3.05
CA TRP A 25 -8.12 14.72 4.01
C TRP A 25 -6.83 14.20 4.68
N PRO A 26 -6.42 14.76 5.83
CA PRO A 26 -5.12 14.49 6.44
C PRO A 26 -5.03 13.11 7.11
N GLU A 27 -6.14 12.45 7.38
CA GLU A 27 -6.17 11.13 8.02
C GLU A 27 -5.38 10.11 7.22
N THR A 28 -4.58 9.32 7.93
CA THR A 28 -3.74 8.27 7.34
C THR A 28 -4.55 7.00 7.15
N ASN A 29 -4.33 6.32 6.02
CA ASN A 29 -4.88 5.01 5.74
C ASN A 29 -3.71 4.04 5.65
N CYS A 30 -3.55 3.19 6.66
CA CYS A 30 -2.38 2.32 6.78
C CYS A 30 -2.16 1.39 5.56
N TYR A 31 -3.20 1.07 4.80
CA TYR A 31 -3.09 0.23 3.61
C TYR A 31 -2.59 1.04 2.41
N VAL A 32 -3.24 2.17 2.12
CA VAL A 32 -2.85 3.03 0.99
C VAL A 32 -1.49 3.69 1.23
N ASP A 33 -1.22 4.14 2.46
CA ASP A 33 0.04 4.76 2.81
C ASP A 33 1.23 3.80 2.61
N LEU A 34 1.06 2.51 2.94
CA LEU A 34 2.08 1.50 2.70
C LEU A 34 2.34 1.29 1.21
N TRP A 35 1.27 1.24 0.39
CA TRP A 35 1.44 1.09 -1.05
C TRP A 35 2.10 2.31 -1.71
N ILE A 36 1.83 3.53 -1.21
CA ILE A 36 2.49 4.73 -1.72
C ILE A 36 4.01 4.57 -1.64
N GLU A 37 4.52 4.18 -0.46
CA GLU A 37 5.95 4.03 -0.25
C GLU A 37 6.53 2.80 -0.96
N VAL A 38 5.83 1.66 -0.97
CA VAL A 38 6.28 0.44 -1.69
C VAL A 38 6.43 0.71 -3.19
N LEU A 39 5.48 1.40 -3.80
CA LEU A 39 5.50 1.71 -5.23
C LEU A 39 6.56 2.76 -5.55
N ALA A 40 6.63 3.84 -4.76
CA ALA A 40 7.61 4.91 -4.95
C ALA A 40 9.04 4.37 -4.86
N THR A 41 9.31 3.50 -3.88
CA THR A 41 10.63 2.90 -3.66
C THR A 41 10.96 1.82 -4.68
N SER A 42 9.95 1.27 -5.37
CA SER A 42 10.12 0.41 -6.55
C SER A 42 10.28 1.18 -7.86
N GLY A 43 10.29 2.52 -7.82
CA GLY A 43 10.52 3.38 -9.00
C GLY A 43 9.32 3.51 -9.93
N VAL A 44 8.11 3.19 -9.47
CA VAL A 44 6.86 3.34 -10.24
C VAL A 44 5.95 4.40 -9.62
N ALA A 45 5.06 4.99 -10.42
CA ALA A 45 4.19 6.08 -9.98
C ALA A 45 3.05 5.56 -9.06
N PRO A 46 2.99 5.97 -7.78
CA PRO A 46 1.93 5.55 -6.88
C PRO A 46 0.55 6.14 -7.23
N GLU A 47 0.52 7.29 -7.90
CA GLU A 47 -0.72 7.99 -8.25
C GLU A 47 -1.64 7.14 -9.13
N ALA A 48 -1.08 6.26 -9.97
CA ALA A 48 -1.86 5.42 -10.87
C ALA A 48 -2.79 4.45 -10.11
N MET A 49 -2.42 4.02 -8.90
CA MET A 49 -3.26 3.14 -8.08
C MET A 49 -4.47 3.87 -7.46
N LEU A 50 -4.49 5.21 -7.45
CA LEU A 50 -5.52 6.00 -6.78
C LEU A 50 -6.79 6.18 -7.63
N GLY A 51 -6.90 5.49 -8.77
CA GLY A 51 -8.08 5.54 -9.63
C GLY A 51 -9.39 5.22 -8.88
N PHE A 52 -9.35 4.27 -7.93
CA PHE A 52 -10.50 3.88 -7.10
C PHE A 52 -11.10 5.04 -6.28
N THR A 53 -10.33 6.11 -6.04
CA THR A 53 -10.83 7.28 -5.31
C THR A 53 -11.90 8.06 -6.08
N LEU A 54 -11.88 7.97 -7.42
CA LEU A 54 -12.89 8.58 -8.28
C LEU A 54 -14.21 7.81 -8.27
N THR A 55 -14.16 6.53 -7.93
CA THR A 55 -15.33 5.64 -7.84
C THR A 55 -15.77 5.43 -6.40
N GLN A 56 -15.22 6.20 -5.44
CA GLN A 56 -15.65 6.14 -4.05
C GLN A 56 -17.10 6.58 -3.95
N ASP A 57 -17.92 5.76 -3.30
CA ASP A 57 -19.36 5.99 -3.19
C ASP A 57 -19.78 5.86 -1.73
N PHE A 58 -21.09 5.82 -1.48
CA PHE A 58 -21.69 5.66 -0.17
C PHE A 58 -22.45 4.34 -0.06
N GLU A 59 -22.17 3.59 1.01
CA GLU A 59 -23.04 2.53 1.51
C GLU A 59 -23.91 3.13 2.62
N GLY A 60 -25.05 3.70 2.22
CA GLY A 60 -25.91 4.45 3.13
C GLY A 60 -25.32 5.81 3.48
N ASP A 61 -24.83 5.97 4.72
CA ASP A 61 -24.23 7.21 5.23
C ASP A 61 -22.70 7.11 5.42
N GLN A 62 -22.10 5.97 5.08
CA GLN A 62 -20.66 5.74 5.16
C GLN A 62 -20.05 5.70 3.77
N PHE A 63 -18.84 6.24 3.63
CA PHE A 63 -18.04 6.00 2.43
C PHE A 63 -17.78 4.50 2.25
N THR A 64 -17.73 4.04 1.00
CA THR A 64 -17.18 2.73 0.64
C THR A 64 -15.74 2.60 1.13
N PHE A 65 -15.25 1.37 1.23
CA PHE A 65 -13.96 1.12 1.87
C PHE A 65 -12.81 1.73 1.05
N PHE A 66 -12.04 2.63 1.67
CA PHE A 66 -10.90 3.30 1.04
C PHE A 66 -9.70 2.36 0.92
N LYS A 67 -9.71 1.53 -0.12
CA LYS A 67 -8.72 0.50 -0.37
C LYS A 67 -8.50 0.34 -1.88
N VAL A 68 -7.25 0.35 -2.32
CA VAL A 68 -6.93 -0.02 -3.70
C VAL A 68 -7.34 -1.48 -3.97
N PRO A 69 -8.08 -1.76 -5.06
CA PRO A 69 -8.40 -3.13 -5.46
C PRO A 69 -7.14 -3.95 -5.76
N LEU A 70 -7.16 -5.24 -5.45
CA LEU A 70 -5.98 -6.11 -5.64
C LEU A 70 -5.71 -6.35 -7.12
N GLU A 71 -6.77 -6.41 -7.93
CA GLU A 71 -6.73 -6.51 -9.37
C GLU A 71 -6.05 -5.30 -10.03
N ASP A 72 -6.20 -4.10 -9.46
CA ASP A 72 -5.54 -2.90 -9.96
C ASP A 72 -4.04 -2.95 -9.69
N LEU A 73 -3.63 -3.46 -8.52
CA LEU A 73 -2.22 -3.68 -8.21
C LEU A 73 -1.56 -4.68 -9.18
N GLU A 74 -2.28 -5.76 -9.51
CA GLU A 74 -1.80 -6.77 -10.46
C GLU A 74 -1.77 -6.22 -11.88
N ALA A 75 -2.80 -5.50 -12.32
CA ALA A 75 -2.90 -4.97 -13.68
C ALA A 75 -1.91 -3.81 -13.94
N LEU A 76 -1.72 -2.91 -12.97
CA LEU A 76 -0.88 -1.72 -13.14
C LEU A 76 0.60 -2.00 -12.86
N TYR A 77 0.91 -2.88 -11.91
CA TYR A 77 2.27 -3.06 -11.41
C TYR A 77 2.78 -4.51 -11.49
N GLY A 78 1.94 -5.48 -11.88
CA GLY A 78 2.29 -6.90 -11.83
C GLY A 78 2.46 -7.42 -10.40
N ILE A 79 1.95 -6.70 -9.40
CA ILE A 79 2.08 -7.05 -7.99
C ILE A 79 0.85 -7.84 -7.58
N ARG A 80 1.05 -9.08 -7.13
CA ARG A 80 -0.01 -9.88 -6.52
C ARG A 80 0.02 -9.73 -5.01
N ALA A 81 -1.09 -9.24 -4.46
CA ALA A 81 -1.30 -9.15 -3.03
C ALA A 81 -2.47 -10.06 -2.61
N THR A 82 -2.41 -10.60 -1.40
CA THR A 82 -3.44 -11.49 -0.84
C THR A 82 -3.73 -11.09 0.58
N GLU A 83 -5.00 -10.99 0.93
CA GLU A 83 -5.45 -10.79 2.31
C GLU A 83 -5.61 -12.15 3.00
N LEU A 84 -4.78 -12.40 4.00
CA LEU A 84 -4.75 -13.68 4.72
C LEU A 84 -5.26 -13.49 6.14
N ALA A 85 -6.20 -14.35 6.54
CA ALA A 85 -6.62 -14.43 7.93
C ALA A 85 -5.46 -14.95 8.80
N ILE A 86 -5.19 -14.28 9.91
CA ILE A 86 -4.16 -14.71 10.86
C ILE A 86 -4.71 -15.87 11.71
N TYR A 87 -3.99 -16.98 11.74
CA TYR A 87 -4.23 -18.13 12.61
C TYR A 87 -2.89 -18.72 13.02
N ASP A 88 -2.64 -19.04 14.29
CA ASP A 88 -1.28 -19.37 14.80
C ASP A 88 -0.34 -18.15 14.76
N ARG A 89 0.94 -18.36 15.10
CA ARG A 89 1.98 -17.34 15.22
C ARG A 89 2.29 -16.63 13.91
N VAL A 90 2.18 -15.30 13.91
CA VAL A 90 2.48 -14.43 12.76
C VAL A 90 3.92 -14.62 12.27
N GLU A 91 4.88 -14.81 13.17
CA GLU A 91 6.30 -14.95 12.81
C GLU A 91 6.53 -16.18 11.92
N ARG A 92 5.85 -17.29 12.23
CA ARG A 92 5.90 -18.51 11.42
C ARG A 92 5.32 -18.29 10.03
N HIS A 93 4.23 -17.52 9.90
CA HIS A 93 3.67 -17.20 8.58
C HIS A 93 4.61 -16.34 7.76
N VAL A 94 5.23 -15.34 8.37
CA VAL A 94 6.21 -14.48 7.71
C VAL A 94 7.40 -15.30 7.19
N GLU A 95 7.95 -16.22 8.00
CA GLU A 95 9.01 -17.14 7.58
C GLU A 95 8.61 -17.97 6.35
N VAL A 96 7.40 -18.54 6.35
CA VAL A 96 6.87 -19.32 5.22
C VAL A 96 6.71 -18.48 3.96
N GLN A 97 6.23 -17.24 4.07
CA GLN A 97 6.02 -16.38 2.90
C GLN A 97 7.34 -15.86 2.32
N ILE A 98 8.33 -15.51 3.15
CA ILE A 98 9.64 -15.01 2.69
C ILE A 98 10.48 -16.12 2.05
N ALA A 99 10.24 -17.39 2.39
CA ALA A 99 10.98 -18.52 1.82
C ALA A 99 10.51 -18.94 0.40
N ARG A 100 9.45 -18.33 -0.13
CA ARG A 100 8.92 -18.58 -1.49
C ARG A 100 9.63 -17.75 -2.54
#